data_AF-A0A7K6VU95-F1
#
_entry.id   AF-A0A7K6VU95-F1
#
_cell.length_a   1.000
_cell.length_b   1.000
_cell.length_c   1.000
_cell.angle_alpha   90.00
_cell.angle_beta   90.00
_cell.angle_gamma   90.00
#
_symmetry.space_group_name_H-M   'P 1'
#
loop_
_entity.id
_entity.type
_entity.pdbx_description
1 polymer ?
#
loop_
_entity_poly.entity_id
_entity_poly.type
_entity_poly.pdbx_seq_one_letter_code
_entity_poly.pdbx_strand_id
1 'polypeptide(L)' 'MAEEFKADTLARFPLLQSFKARISNIPTIKKFLQPGSQ' A
#
# COMPACT_ATOMS: atom_id res chain seq x y z
N MET A 1 9.49 -13.05 -2.13
CA MET A 1 8.70 -11.87 -2.52
C MET A 1 8.98 -10.82 -1.46
N ALA A 2 9.57 -9.68 -1.83
CA ALA A 2 10.08 -8.69 -0.87
C ALA A 2 8.91 -7.90 -0.27
N GLU A 3 8.21 -8.53 0.68
CA GLU A 3 7.30 -7.85 1.58
C GLU A 3 8.10 -6.85 2.42
N GLU A 4 7.51 -5.68 2.66
CA GLU A 4 8.12 -4.55 3.35
C GLU A 4 8.84 -5.01 4.62
N PHE A 5 10.19 -4.95 4.66
CA PHE A 5 11.01 -5.46 5.78
C PHE A 5 10.63 -4.83 7.15
N LYS A 6 9.96 -3.67 7.13
CA LYS A 6 9.34 -3.01 8.28
C LYS A 6 8.28 -2.01 7.80
N ALA A 7 7.00 -2.37 7.95
CA ALA A 7 5.87 -1.45 7.75
C ALA A 7 5.92 -0.22 8.70
N ASP A 8 6.66 -0.33 9.80
CA ASP A 8 6.85 0.72 10.81
C ASP A 8 7.69 1.91 10.31
N THR A 9 8.61 1.68 9.36
CA THR A 9 9.48 2.74 8.84
C THR A 9 8.66 3.86 8.19
N LEU A 10 7.59 3.49 7.47
CA LEU A 10 6.69 4.46 6.84
C LEU A 10 5.80 5.20 7.86
N ALA A 11 5.53 4.61 9.03
CA ALA A 11 4.71 5.23 10.07
C ALA A 11 5.34 6.54 10.62
N ARG A 12 6.67 6.67 10.56
CA ARG A 12 7.40 7.90 10.93
C ARG A 12 7.27 9.02 9.88
N PHE A 13 6.74 8.72 8.69
CA PHE A 13 6.61 9.66 7.59
C PHE A 13 5.13 9.84 7.21
N PRO A 14 4.44 10.85 7.78
CA PRO A 14 2.99 11.03 7.58
C PRO A 14 2.61 11.26 6.10
N LEU A 15 3.50 11.87 5.32
CA LEU A 15 3.31 12.06 3.88
C LEU A 15 3.37 10.74 3.10
N LEU A 16 4.28 9.83 3.46
CA LEU A 16 4.41 8.53 2.81
C LEU A 16 3.24 7.60 3.16
N GLN A 17 2.73 7.66 4.38
CA GLN A 17 1.50 6.95 4.76
C GLN A 17 0.29 7.44 3.98
N SER A 18 0.13 8.76 3.88
CA SER A 18 -0.96 9.37 3.10
C SER A 18 -0.86 9.00 1.62
N PHE A 19 0.36 8.94 1.09
CA PHE A 19 0.62 8.51 -0.28
C PHE A 19 0.29 7.02 -0.49
N LYS A 20 0.72 6.13 0.41
CA LYS A 20 0.38 4.70 0.39
C LYS A 20 -1.14 4.48 0.41
N ALA A 21 -1.85 5.18 1.32
CA ALA A 21 -3.30 5.12 1.41
C ALA A 21 -3.98 5.60 0.13
N ARG A 22 -3.50 6.70 -0.46
CA ARG A 22 -4.03 7.24 -1.72
C ARG A 22 -3.86 6.27 -2.89
N ILE A 23 -2.68 5.66 -3.02
CA ILE A 23 -2.38 4.65 -4.05
C ILE A 23 -3.27 3.42 -3.88
N SER A 24 -3.38 2.90 -2.66
CA SER A 24 -4.21 1.73 -2.36
C SER A 24 -5.70 1.98 -2.63
N ASN A 25 -6.16 3.23 -2.54
CA ASN A 25 -7.54 3.61 -2.82
C ASN A 25 -7.84 3.82 -4.32
N ILE A 26 -6.83 3.73 -5.21
CA ILE A 26 -7.07 3.77 -6.66
C ILE A 26 -7.83 2.48 -7.06
N PRO A 27 -8.97 2.56 -7.75
CA PRO A 27 -9.84 1.39 -8.01
C PRO A 27 -9.11 0.22 -8.68
N THR A 28 -8.24 0.50 -9.65
CA THR A 28 -7.47 -0.51 -10.37
C THR A 28 -6.44 -1.19 -9.47
N ILE A 29 -5.77 -0.41 -8.60
CA ILE A 29 -4.80 -0.95 -7.65
C ILE A 29 -5.52 -1.73 -6.56
N LYS A 30 -6.63 -1.20 -6.04
CA LYS A 30 -7.48 -1.89 -5.07
C LYS A 30 -7.96 -3.23 -5.62
N LYS A 31 -8.40 -3.26 -6.88
CA LYS A 31 -8.75 -4.50 -7.58
C LYS A 31 -7.55 -5.41 -7.68
N PHE A 32 -6.41 -4.92 -8.16
CA PHE A 32 -5.17 -5.71 -8.28
C PHE A 32 -4.69 -6.31 -6.95
N LEU A 33 -4.82 -5.58 -5.84
CA LEU A 33 -4.42 -6.03 -4.51
C LEU A 33 -5.47 -6.91 -3.82
N GLN A 34 -6.67 -7.09 -4.38
CA GLN A 34 -7.65 -7.99 -3.80
C GLN A 34 -7.19 -9.45 -3.94
N PRO A 35 -7.25 -10.26 -2.86
CA PRO A 35 -6.97 -11.68 -2.95
C PRO A 35 -8.01 -12.33 -3.88
N GLY A 36 -7.55 -12.93 -4.98
CA GLY A 36 -8.41 -13.45 -6.05
C GLY A 36 -8.60 -12.50 -7.23
N SER A 37 -7.86 -11.38 -7.31
CA SER A 37 -7.64 -10.74 -8.60
C SER A 37 -6.90 -11.73 -9.50
N GLN A 38 -7.55 -12.01 -10.62
CA GLN A 38 -7.30 -13.09 -11.58
C GLN A 38 -5.83 -13.30 -11.96
#